data_AF-A0A7X2MN94-F1
#
_entry.id   AF-A0A7X2MN94-F1
#
_cell.length_a   1.000
_cell.length_b   1.000
_cell.length_c   1.000
_cell.angle_alpha   90.00
_cell.angle_beta   90.00
_cell.angle_gamma   90.00
#
_symmetry.space_group_name_H-M   'P 1'
#
loop_
_entity.id
_entity.type
_entity.pdbx_description
1 polymer ?
#
loop_
_entity_poly.entity_id
_entity_poly.type
_entity_poly.pdbx_seq_one_letter_code
_entity_poly.pdbx_strand_id
1 'polypeptide(L)'
;MNIIAITACPTGVAHTYLAESNLKKAAKKLGLNVLVETQGAIESEYIFSDDDIHRADVVLIAADKKVEMARFQHKNVIEVPVTRAAKDAEGLLNAIVNGELAPRLVDAAPQASASEPANSAREASGSRSWISEIYVHLITGVNLMIPFVVAGGILIALSFSFGITAATPGDANFSPIAKMLSDIGGGSAFALMLPILALGISQSVSGKAGIVAGAVGGMMAIHTGSGFLGALIAGFLAGYITLLINNHIHLPKAVAGLKPILIVPLLSVLLTGALMALLIGEPIKMLLGWLTDFLSSLGNTNAAILGLLFGMMVAFDMGGPLNKTVCMFAIGLMSSGVYGPIAACMAAGMVPPLGIALA
;
A
#
# COMPACT_ATOMS: atom_id res chain seq x y z
N MET A 1 2.01 -21.28 31.05
CA MET A 1 1.09 -20.77 30.03
C MET A 1 1.85 -20.68 28.71
N ASN A 2 1.34 -21.32 27.67
CA ASN A 2 1.88 -21.28 26.32
C ASN A 2 1.03 -20.31 25.49
N ILE A 3 1.67 -19.28 24.96
CA ILE A 3 1.01 -18.27 24.13
C ILE A 3 1.61 -18.37 22.73
N ILE A 4 0.76 -18.44 21.72
CA ILE A 4 1.20 -18.27 20.32
C ILE A 4 0.71 -16.91 19.84
N ALA A 5 1.56 -16.16 19.15
CA ALA A 5 1.26 -14.79 18.75
C ALA A 5 1.48 -14.56 17.25
N ILE A 6 0.51 -13.96 16.57
CA ILE A 6 0.70 -13.45 15.20
C ILE A 6 0.94 -11.96 15.26
N THR A 7 2.00 -11.48 14.60
CA THR A 7 2.23 -10.04 14.42
C THR A 7 2.10 -9.65 12.95
N ALA A 8 1.31 -8.61 12.68
CA ALA A 8 0.93 -8.30 11.30
C ALA A 8 0.59 -6.80 11.11
N CYS A 9 1.46 -6.07 10.42
CA CYS A 9 1.24 -4.68 10.04
C CYS A 9 0.96 -4.62 8.53
N PRO A 10 0.03 -3.78 8.02
CA PRO A 10 -0.31 -3.69 6.61
C PRO A 10 0.91 -3.50 5.68
N THR A 11 1.90 -2.70 6.12
CA THR A 11 3.12 -2.47 5.34
C THR A 11 4.16 -3.57 5.54
N GLY A 12 4.10 -4.30 6.65
CA GLY A 12 4.99 -5.44 6.92
C GLY A 12 6.48 -5.11 7.10
N VAL A 13 6.87 -3.82 7.22
CA VAL A 13 8.29 -3.41 7.21
C VAL A 13 8.90 -3.29 8.62
N ALA A 14 8.20 -2.68 9.57
CA ALA A 14 8.78 -2.33 10.89
C ALA A 14 7.97 -2.87 12.07
N HIS A 15 6.71 -2.46 12.21
CA HIS A 15 5.92 -2.78 13.40
C HIS A 15 5.71 -4.29 13.62
N THR A 16 5.68 -5.09 12.55
CA THR A 16 5.59 -6.56 12.63
C THR A 16 6.77 -7.17 13.40
N TYR A 17 8.01 -6.88 12.99
CA TYR A 17 9.21 -7.43 13.62
C TYR A 17 9.54 -6.76 14.95
N LEU A 18 9.19 -5.48 15.10
CA LEU A 18 9.33 -4.79 16.38
C LEU A 18 8.42 -5.41 17.43
N ALA A 19 7.15 -5.69 17.08
CA ALA A 19 6.23 -6.41 17.96
C ALA A 19 6.74 -7.81 18.30
N GLU A 20 7.26 -8.57 17.32
CA GLU A 20 7.86 -9.87 17.56
C GLU A 20 9.02 -9.80 18.56
N SER A 21 10.01 -8.95 18.29
CA SER A 21 11.19 -8.80 19.14
C SER A 21 10.81 -8.43 20.57
N ASN A 22 9.85 -7.52 20.72
CA ASN A 22 9.40 -7.05 22.03
C ASN A 22 8.58 -8.12 22.77
N LEU A 23 7.73 -8.87 22.08
CA LEU A 23 7.01 -10.01 22.66
C LEU A 23 7.98 -11.11 23.13
N LYS A 24 8.95 -11.52 22.29
CA LYS A 24 9.97 -12.52 22.67
C LYS A 24 10.80 -12.06 23.87
N LYS A 25 11.21 -10.79 23.91
CA LYS A 25 11.96 -10.20 25.03
C LYS A 25 11.14 -10.15 26.32
N ALA A 26 9.89 -9.69 26.25
CA ALA A 26 9.01 -9.61 27.41
C ALA A 26 8.66 -11.00 27.95
N ALA A 27 8.38 -11.97 27.06
CA ALA A 27 8.14 -13.36 27.42
C ALA A 27 9.29 -13.96 28.23
N LYS A 28 10.53 -13.74 27.78
CA LYS A 28 11.72 -14.23 28.48
C LYS A 28 11.86 -13.63 29.89
N LYS A 29 11.53 -12.34 30.06
CA LYS A 29 11.54 -11.69 31.39
C LYS A 29 10.47 -12.26 32.32
N LEU A 30 9.28 -12.54 31.78
CA LEU A 30 8.12 -13.03 32.54
C LEU A 30 8.12 -14.55 32.72
N GLY A 31 9.10 -15.28 32.17
CA GLY A 31 9.15 -16.73 32.22
C GLY A 31 8.02 -17.43 31.44
N LEU A 32 7.49 -16.76 30.41
CA LEU A 32 6.41 -17.27 29.57
C LEU A 32 6.96 -17.93 28.30
N ASN A 33 6.29 -19.00 27.85
CA ASN A 33 6.58 -19.61 26.55
C ASN A 33 5.74 -18.90 25.48
N VAL A 34 6.39 -18.06 24.69
CA VAL A 34 5.74 -17.34 23.58
C VAL A 34 6.39 -17.72 22.25
N LEU A 35 5.60 -18.29 21.35
CA LEU A 35 5.99 -18.48 19.94
C LEU A 35 5.36 -17.38 19.11
N VAL A 36 6.10 -16.81 18.17
CA VAL A 36 5.62 -15.70 17.34
C VAL A 36 5.76 -16.06 15.87
N GLU A 37 4.67 -15.92 15.12
CA GLU A 37 4.65 -15.97 13.66
C GLU A 37 4.45 -14.55 13.12
N THR A 38 5.39 -14.12 12.29
CA THR A 38 5.38 -12.81 11.64
C THR A 38 4.74 -12.89 10.27
N GLN A 39 3.78 -12.01 10.01
CA GLN A 39 3.16 -11.87 8.68
C GLN A 39 3.52 -10.50 8.10
N GLY A 40 4.81 -10.28 7.85
CA GLY A 40 5.37 -9.03 7.31
C GLY A 40 5.81 -9.14 5.85
N ALA A 41 6.72 -8.26 5.44
CA ALA A 41 7.35 -8.25 4.12
C ALA A 41 8.44 -9.32 3.94
N ILE A 42 8.89 -9.93 5.02
CA ILE A 42 9.90 -10.98 5.14
C ILE A 42 9.15 -12.24 5.60
N GLU A 43 9.53 -13.39 5.08
CA GLU A 43 8.99 -14.68 5.54
C GLU A 43 9.26 -14.88 7.03
N SER A 44 8.32 -15.53 7.70
CA SER A 44 8.47 -15.75 9.14
C SER A 44 9.59 -16.72 9.44
N GLU A 45 10.39 -16.42 10.46
CA GLU A 45 11.36 -17.36 11.01
C GLU A 45 10.70 -18.64 11.55
N TYR A 46 9.41 -18.55 11.92
CA TYR A 46 8.67 -19.67 12.47
C TYR A 46 7.19 -19.62 12.07
N ILE A 47 6.74 -20.70 11.45
CA ILE A 47 5.32 -20.93 11.15
C ILE A 47 4.82 -22.00 12.12
N PHE A 48 3.66 -21.75 12.75
CA PHE A 48 3.12 -22.68 13.74
C PHE A 48 2.81 -24.05 13.13
N SER A 49 3.22 -25.11 13.84
CA SER A 49 2.75 -26.46 13.60
C SER A 49 1.39 -26.71 14.27
N ASP A 50 0.70 -27.79 13.88
CA ASP A 50 -0.55 -28.20 14.52
C ASP A 50 -0.37 -28.51 16.02
N ASP A 51 0.81 -29.00 16.43
CA ASP A 51 1.14 -29.25 17.84
C ASP A 51 1.25 -27.94 18.64
N ASP A 52 1.86 -26.91 18.07
CA ASP A 52 1.98 -25.59 18.72
C ASP A 52 0.60 -24.98 18.96
N ILE A 53 -0.27 -25.06 17.96
CA ILE A 53 -1.65 -24.61 18.06
C ILE A 53 -2.39 -25.42 19.12
N HIS A 54 -2.27 -26.74 19.09
CA HIS A 54 -2.93 -27.61 20.06
C HIS A 54 -2.48 -27.35 21.50
N ARG A 55 -1.19 -27.06 21.72
CA ARG A 55 -0.61 -26.80 23.06
C ARG A 55 -0.74 -25.35 23.53
N ALA A 56 -1.21 -24.44 22.66
CA ALA A 56 -1.45 -23.05 23.02
C ALA A 56 -2.66 -22.93 23.97
N ASP A 57 -2.45 -22.23 25.08
CA ASP A 57 -3.51 -21.84 26.02
C ASP A 57 -4.26 -20.60 25.50
N VAL A 58 -3.52 -19.68 24.87
CA VAL A 58 -4.03 -18.43 24.28
C VAL A 58 -3.34 -18.15 22.95
N VAL A 59 -4.13 -17.68 21.99
CA VAL A 59 -3.68 -17.17 20.70
C VAL A 59 -3.78 -15.65 20.72
N LEU A 60 -2.65 -14.96 20.65
CA LEU A 60 -2.58 -13.50 20.57
C LEU A 60 -2.49 -13.06 19.10
N ILE A 61 -3.46 -12.31 18.62
CA ILE A 61 -3.44 -11.70 17.30
C ILE A 61 -3.10 -10.22 17.47
N ALA A 62 -1.83 -9.87 17.28
CA ALA A 62 -1.35 -8.49 17.29
C ALA A 62 -1.27 -7.95 15.86
N ALA A 63 -2.40 -7.54 15.29
CA ALA A 63 -2.53 -7.28 13.86
C ALA A 63 -3.34 -6.02 13.56
N ASP A 64 -2.92 -5.29 12.53
CA ASP A 64 -3.68 -4.20 11.88
C ASP A 64 -4.13 -4.62 10.45
N LYS A 65 -4.06 -5.91 10.12
CA LYS A 65 -4.55 -6.52 8.87
C LYS A 65 -5.28 -7.83 9.16
N LYS A 66 -6.11 -8.30 8.22
CA LYS A 66 -6.86 -9.56 8.36
C LYS A 66 -5.92 -10.76 8.46
N VAL A 67 -6.11 -11.58 9.48
CA VAL A 67 -5.38 -12.84 9.73
C VAL A 67 -6.32 -14.03 9.52
N GLU A 68 -5.80 -15.13 8.97
CA GLU A 68 -6.56 -16.35 8.77
C GLU A 68 -6.81 -17.07 10.10
N MET A 69 -8.08 -17.22 10.47
CA MET A 69 -8.47 -17.80 11.77
C MET A 69 -8.83 -19.29 11.70
N ALA A 70 -8.89 -19.88 10.50
CA ALA A 70 -9.36 -21.25 10.29
C ALA A 70 -8.54 -22.28 11.08
N ARG A 71 -7.25 -22.02 11.31
CA ARG A 71 -6.35 -22.88 12.08
C ARG A 71 -6.47 -22.74 13.60
N PHE A 72 -7.19 -21.74 14.11
CA PHE A 72 -7.33 -21.47 15.55
C PHE A 72 -8.71 -21.84 16.11
N GLN A 73 -9.39 -22.79 15.47
CA GLN A 73 -10.70 -23.26 15.94
C GLN A 73 -10.61 -23.81 17.38
N HIS A 74 -11.62 -23.50 18.19
CA HIS A 74 -11.70 -23.86 19.60
C HIS A 74 -10.60 -23.27 20.50
N LYS A 75 -9.85 -22.28 20.02
CA LYS A 75 -8.82 -21.59 20.83
C LYS A 75 -9.34 -20.26 21.36
N ASN A 76 -8.79 -19.89 22.53
CA ASN A 76 -8.98 -18.58 23.14
C ASN A 76 -8.14 -17.57 22.38
N VAL A 77 -8.79 -16.68 21.63
CA VAL A 77 -8.12 -15.66 20.83
C VAL A 77 -8.26 -14.29 21.48
N ILE A 78 -7.15 -13.56 21.60
CA ILE A 78 -7.10 -12.16 22.03
C ILE A 78 -6.57 -11.34 20.86
N GLU A 79 -7.34 -10.37 20.38
CA GLU A 79 -6.96 -9.54 19.25
C GLU A 79 -6.67 -8.10 19.70
N VAL A 80 -5.51 -7.57 19.29
CA VAL A 80 -5.06 -6.22 19.62
C VAL A 80 -4.35 -5.59 18.42
N PRO A 81 -4.27 -4.25 18.34
CA PRO A 81 -3.46 -3.59 17.33
C PRO A 81 -1.98 -3.99 17.43
N VAL A 82 -1.29 -4.13 16.29
CA VAL A 82 0.15 -4.51 16.30
C VAL A 82 1.01 -3.47 17.02
N THR A 83 0.56 -2.21 17.03
CA THR A 83 1.20 -1.10 17.74
C THR A 83 1.21 -1.29 19.26
N ARG A 84 0.22 -1.98 19.82
CA ARG A 84 0.18 -2.30 21.26
C ARG A 84 1.30 -3.27 21.62
N ALA A 85 1.46 -4.35 20.86
CA ALA A 85 2.56 -5.29 21.04
C ALA A 85 3.93 -4.66 20.75
N ALA A 86 4.01 -3.71 19.81
CA ALA A 86 5.25 -3.00 19.52
C ALA A 86 5.66 -2.01 20.63
N LYS A 87 4.73 -1.38 21.33
CA LYS A 87 5.03 -0.37 22.37
C LYS A 87 5.06 -0.93 23.78
N ASP A 88 4.15 -1.82 24.12
CA ASP A 88 3.92 -2.31 25.49
C ASP A 88 3.67 -3.83 25.50
N ALA A 89 4.67 -4.59 25.07
CA ALA A 89 4.61 -6.05 25.07
C ALA A 89 4.52 -6.64 26.50
N GLU A 90 5.21 -6.04 27.46
CA GLU A 90 5.28 -6.53 28.84
C GLU A 90 3.94 -6.33 29.57
N GLY A 91 3.33 -5.13 29.45
CA GLY A 91 1.99 -4.88 29.96
C GLY A 91 0.93 -5.73 29.28
N LEU A 92 1.04 -5.93 27.96
CA LEU A 92 0.14 -6.81 27.21
C LEU A 92 0.20 -8.26 27.70
N LEU A 93 1.39 -8.84 27.85
CA LEU A 93 1.53 -10.22 28.33
C LEU A 93 1.05 -10.38 29.78
N ASN A 94 1.34 -9.41 30.65
CA ASN A 94 0.82 -9.42 32.02
C ASN A 94 -0.72 -9.35 32.04
N ALA A 95 -1.34 -8.51 31.22
CA ALA A 95 -2.80 -8.42 31.12
C ALA A 95 -3.45 -9.73 30.64
N ILE A 96 -2.77 -10.48 29.77
CA ILE A 96 -3.20 -11.82 29.34
C ILE A 96 -3.10 -12.82 30.49
N VAL A 97 -1.97 -12.85 31.19
CA VAL A 97 -1.72 -13.78 32.31
C VAL A 97 -2.67 -13.51 33.48
N ASN A 98 -2.95 -12.24 33.77
CA ASN A 98 -3.86 -11.82 34.85
C ASN A 98 -5.34 -11.97 34.48
N GLY A 99 -5.67 -12.31 33.23
CA GLY A 99 -7.05 -12.44 32.76
C GLY A 99 -7.80 -11.11 32.60
N GLU A 100 -7.08 -9.99 32.48
CA GLU A 100 -7.65 -8.65 32.29
C GLU A 100 -8.22 -8.45 30.88
N LEU A 101 -7.75 -9.25 29.92
CA LEU A 101 -8.23 -9.26 28.54
C LEU A 101 -9.16 -10.46 28.32
N ALA A 102 -10.43 -10.19 28.01
CA ALA A 102 -11.42 -11.22 27.74
C ALA A 102 -11.12 -11.93 26.40
N PRO A 103 -10.79 -13.23 26.40
CA PRO A 103 -10.57 -13.97 25.16
C PRO A 103 -11.90 -14.25 24.45
N ARG A 104 -11.87 -14.25 23.12
CA ARG A 104 -12.97 -14.73 22.28
C ARG A 104 -12.68 -16.16 21.85
N LEU A 105 -13.63 -17.07 22.10
CA LEU A 105 -13.58 -18.41 21.53
C LEU A 105 -13.90 -18.36 20.04
N VAL A 106 -13.09 -19.05 19.23
CA VAL A 106 -13.39 -19.26 17.82
C VAL A 106 -14.28 -20.50 17.71
N ASP A 107 -15.57 -20.29 17.46
CA ASP A 107 -16.51 -21.39 17.22
C ASP A 107 -16.09 -22.21 15.99
N ALA A 108 -16.18 -23.54 16.08
CA ALA A 108 -16.08 -24.39 14.90
C ALA A 108 -17.30 -24.17 14.01
N ALA A 109 -17.09 -23.57 12.85
CA ALA A 109 -18.12 -23.48 11.84
C ALA A 109 -18.40 -24.88 11.23
N PRO A 110 -19.67 -25.27 10.99
CA PRO A 110 -19.98 -26.47 10.24
C PRO A 110 -19.43 -26.36 8.81
N GLN A 111 -18.70 -27.38 8.34
CA GLN A 111 -18.33 -27.50 6.94
C GLN A 111 -19.57 -27.79 6.08
N ALA A 112 -19.83 -26.88 5.13
CA ALA A 112 -20.18 -27.15 3.72
C ALA A 112 -21.26 -26.20 3.18
N SER A 113 -20.82 -25.17 2.45
CA SER A 113 -21.29 -24.89 1.08
C SER A 113 -20.55 -23.67 0.54
N ALA A 114 -19.88 -23.85 -0.61
CA ALA A 114 -19.28 -22.79 -1.39
C ALA A 114 -20.36 -21.82 -1.90
N SER A 115 -20.55 -20.76 -1.14
CA SER A 115 -21.17 -19.51 -1.56
C SER A 115 -20.56 -18.44 -0.69
N GLU A 116 -19.68 -17.61 -1.27
CA GLU A 116 -19.22 -16.38 -0.62
C GLU A 116 -20.43 -15.60 -0.10
N PRO A 117 -20.48 -15.28 1.21
CA PRO A 117 -21.22 -14.14 1.68
C PRO A 117 -20.24 -12.99 1.82
N ALA A 118 -20.65 -11.87 1.24
CA ALA A 118 -20.05 -10.57 1.34
C ALA A 118 -19.58 -10.20 2.76
N ASN A 119 -18.52 -9.39 2.79
CA ASN A 119 -18.08 -8.62 3.95
C ASN A 119 -19.24 -8.16 4.84
N SER A 120 -19.38 -8.81 5.99
CA SER A 120 -20.06 -8.24 7.15
C SER A 120 -19.30 -8.62 8.41
N ALA A 121 -18.13 -8.01 8.60
CA ALA A 121 -17.63 -7.72 9.94
C ALA A 121 -18.07 -6.30 10.27
N ARG A 122 -19.31 -6.18 10.77
CA ARG A 122 -19.76 -5.00 11.50
C ARG A 122 -19.04 -5.03 12.85
N GLU A 123 -17.99 -4.24 12.97
CA GLU A 123 -17.66 -3.62 14.25
C GLU A 123 -18.45 -2.31 14.35
N ALA A 124 -19.27 -2.21 15.39
CA ALA A 124 -19.97 -0.99 15.74
C ALA A 124 -18.96 0.06 16.21
N SER A 125 -18.77 1.11 15.40
CA SER A 125 -18.08 2.35 15.77
C SER A 125 -18.48 3.41 14.74
N GLY A 126 -18.78 4.62 15.21
CA GLY A 126 -19.57 5.67 14.54
C GLY A 126 -19.24 5.93 13.06
N SER A 127 -20.24 6.45 12.33
CA SER A 127 -20.20 6.76 10.90
C SER A 127 -18.82 7.25 10.46
N ARG A 128 -18.03 6.39 9.82
CA ARG A 128 -16.82 6.83 9.14
C ARG A 128 -17.26 7.89 8.13
N SER A 129 -16.73 9.10 8.27
CA SER A 129 -16.96 10.15 7.28
C SER A 129 -16.50 9.64 5.92
N TRP A 130 -17.28 9.86 4.87
CA TRP A 130 -16.94 9.50 3.48
C TRP A 130 -15.52 9.95 3.08
N ILE A 131 -15.03 11.05 3.69
CA ILE A 131 -13.66 11.56 3.54
C ILE A 131 -12.62 10.55 4.03
N SER A 132 -12.88 9.89 5.16
CA SER A 132 -11.97 8.88 5.72
C SER A 132 -11.88 7.63 4.84
N GLU A 133 -12.96 7.25 4.15
CA GLU A 133 -12.94 6.13 3.21
C GLU A 133 -12.10 6.46 1.97
N ILE A 134 -12.32 7.64 1.36
CA ILE A 134 -11.49 8.11 0.23
C ILE A 134 -10.01 8.13 0.60
N TYR A 135 -9.69 8.64 1.79
CA TYR A 135 -8.32 8.67 2.29
C TYR A 135 -7.71 7.26 2.40
N VAL A 136 -8.45 6.28 2.93
CA VAL A 136 -7.96 4.89 3.01
C VAL A 136 -7.69 4.31 1.62
N HIS A 137 -8.58 4.55 0.67
CA HIS A 137 -8.41 4.07 -0.71
C HIS A 137 -7.17 4.67 -1.38
N LEU A 138 -6.98 5.99 -1.25
CA LEU A 138 -5.81 6.70 -1.76
C LEU A 138 -4.51 6.16 -1.15
N ILE A 139 -4.45 6.08 0.18
CA ILE A 139 -3.23 5.64 0.88
C ILE A 139 -2.91 4.18 0.57
N THR A 140 -3.91 3.33 0.30
CA THR A 140 -3.68 1.96 -0.13
C THR A 140 -2.97 1.91 -1.48
N GLY A 141 -3.44 2.68 -2.47
CA GLY A 141 -2.76 2.81 -3.76
C GLY A 141 -1.33 3.33 -3.64
N VAL A 142 -1.13 4.40 -2.85
CA VAL A 142 0.18 5.01 -2.65
C VAL A 142 1.16 4.04 -2.00
N ASN A 143 0.75 3.35 -0.93
CA ASN A 143 1.61 2.40 -0.24
C ASN A 143 2.02 1.23 -1.16
N LEU A 144 1.14 0.81 -2.07
CA LEU A 144 1.45 -0.23 -3.04
C LEU A 144 2.44 0.26 -4.12
N MET A 145 2.36 1.54 -4.48
CA MET A 145 3.22 2.19 -5.47
C MET A 145 4.64 2.48 -4.95
N ILE A 146 4.81 2.81 -3.66
CA ILE A 146 6.10 3.24 -3.08
C ILE A 146 7.26 2.26 -3.38
N PRO A 147 7.14 0.94 -3.20
CA PRO A 147 8.24 0.01 -3.49
C PRO A 147 8.75 0.08 -4.94
N PHE A 148 7.85 0.29 -5.91
CA PHE A 148 8.19 0.45 -7.32
C PHE A 148 8.97 1.73 -7.58
N VAL A 149 8.54 2.83 -6.94
CA VAL A 149 9.23 4.13 -7.03
C VAL A 149 10.62 4.07 -6.43
N VAL A 150 10.76 3.43 -5.26
CA VAL A 150 12.06 3.29 -4.59
C VAL A 150 13.01 2.44 -5.41
N ALA A 151 12.57 1.25 -5.85
CA ALA A 151 13.39 0.37 -6.67
C ALA A 151 13.77 1.04 -8.01
N GLY A 152 12.81 1.66 -8.70
CA GLY A 152 13.04 2.37 -9.94
C GLY A 152 13.99 3.56 -9.79
N GLY A 153 13.74 4.41 -8.78
CA GLY A 153 14.52 5.61 -8.52
C GLY A 153 15.98 5.32 -8.18
N ILE A 154 16.25 4.30 -7.35
CA ILE A 154 17.63 3.90 -7.01
C ILE A 154 18.37 3.40 -8.26
N LEU A 155 17.73 2.58 -9.10
CA LEU A 155 18.35 2.08 -10.33
C LEU A 155 18.62 3.20 -11.34
N ILE A 156 17.71 4.18 -11.47
CA ILE A 156 17.95 5.38 -12.28
C ILE A 156 19.14 6.18 -11.73
N ALA A 157 19.22 6.36 -10.41
CA ALA A 157 20.33 7.07 -9.78
C ALA A 157 21.68 6.38 -10.01
N LEU A 158 21.71 5.04 -9.91
CA LEU A 158 22.90 4.25 -10.25
C LEU A 158 23.24 4.33 -11.74
N SER A 159 22.25 4.42 -12.63
CA SER A 159 22.53 4.70 -14.04
C SER A 159 23.25 6.05 -14.20
N PHE A 160 22.81 7.08 -13.49
CA PHE A 160 23.40 8.42 -13.58
C PHE A 160 24.81 8.52 -12.99
N SER A 161 25.24 7.59 -12.13
CA SER A 161 26.62 7.59 -11.64
C SER A 161 27.66 7.28 -12.73
N PHE A 162 27.24 6.66 -13.84
CA PHE A 162 28.08 6.46 -15.03
C PHE A 162 28.11 7.68 -15.96
N GLY A 163 27.30 8.70 -15.67
CA GLY A 163 27.09 9.88 -16.50
C GLY A 163 25.62 10.05 -16.85
N ILE A 164 25.15 11.30 -16.90
CA ILE A 164 23.73 11.63 -17.13
C ILE A 164 23.25 11.10 -18.50
N THR A 165 24.12 11.11 -19.51
CA THR A 165 23.80 10.66 -20.87
C THR A 165 24.27 9.24 -21.17
N ALA A 166 24.93 8.56 -20.23
CA ALA A 166 25.57 7.26 -20.44
C ALA A 166 24.60 6.11 -20.78
N ALA A 167 23.31 6.27 -20.49
CA ALA A 167 22.26 5.32 -20.89
C ALA A 167 21.79 5.47 -22.35
N THR A 168 22.20 6.55 -23.05
CA THR A 168 21.70 6.89 -24.39
C THR A 168 22.55 6.21 -25.46
N PRO A 169 21.97 5.31 -26.29
CA PRO A 169 22.70 4.70 -27.39
C PRO A 169 23.25 5.76 -28.35
N GLY A 170 24.55 5.69 -28.67
CA GLY A 170 25.22 6.64 -29.56
C GLY A 170 25.89 7.83 -28.87
N ASP A 171 25.78 7.96 -27.54
CA ASP A 171 26.56 8.93 -26.78
C ASP A 171 28.03 8.46 -26.64
N ALA A 172 28.98 9.40 -26.58
CA ALA A 172 30.40 9.11 -26.40
C ALA A 172 30.69 8.38 -25.07
N ASN A 173 29.86 8.60 -24.04
CA ASN A 173 29.97 7.98 -22.73
C ASN A 173 28.99 6.80 -22.56
N PHE A 174 28.51 6.23 -23.66
CA PHE A 174 27.55 5.13 -23.60
C PHE A 174 28.11 3.94 -22.82
N SER A 175 27.34 3.50 -21.82
CA SER A 175 27.60 2.31 -21.04
C SER A 175 26.41 1.37 -21.15
N PRO A 176 26.60 0.12 -21.63
CA PRO A 176 25.55 -0.88 -21.65
C PRO A 176 24.95 -1.15 -20.27
N ILE A 177 25.76 -1.05 -19.21
CA ILE A 177 25.31 -1.23 -17.82
C ILE A 177 24.42 -0.06 -17.39
N ALA A 178 24.81 1.18 -17.72
CA ALA A 178 23.99 2.35 -17.44
C ALA A 178 22.62 2.24 -18.15
N LYS A 179 22.63 1.84 -19.43
CA LYS A 179 21.39 1.59 -20.16
C LYS A 179 20.53 0.50 -19.50
N MET A 180 21.13 -0.63 -19.13
CA MET A 180 20.41 -1.71 -18.44
C MET A 180 19.76 -1.21 -17.14
N LEU A 181 20.49 -0.46 -16.32
CA LEU A 181 19.98 0.12 -15.07
C LEU A 181 18.83 1.12 -15.34
N SER A 182 18.97 1.97 -16.35
CA SER A 182 17.94 2.93 -16.76
C SER A 182 16.68 2.25 -17.30
N ASP A 183 16.83 1.20 -18.11
CA ASP A 183 15.70 0.46 -18.70
C ASP A 183 14.93 -0.33 -17.63
N ILE A 184 15.64 -0.96 -16.68
CA ILE A 184 15.00 -1.65 -15.54
C ILE A 184 14.36 -0.63 -14.60
N GLY A 185 15.10 0.41 -14.23
CA GLY A 185 14.68 1.40 -13.25
C GLY A 185 13.56 2.29 -13.77
N GLY A 186 13.82 3.03 -14.84
CA GLY A 186 12.89 3.98 -15.46
C GLY A 186 11.89 3.32 -16.40
N GLY A 187 12.37 2.51 -17.34
CA GLY A 187 11.53 1.91 -18.38
C GLY A 187 10.54 0.85 -17.87
N SER A 188 10.84 0.23 -16.73
CA SER A 188 10.03 -0.86 -16.18
C SER A 188 9.46 -0.53 -14.79
N ALA A 189 10.31 -0.46 -13.75
CA ALA A 189 9.84 -0.32 -12.38
C ALA A 189 9.11 1.01 -12.13
N PHE A 190 9.72 2.12 -12.55
CA PHE A 190 9.13 3.45 -12.40
C PHE A 190 7.92 3.65 -13.31
N ALA A 191 7.93 3.08 -14.53
CA ALA A 191 6.78 3.12 -15.44
C ALA A 191 5.52 2.45 -14.85
N LEU A 192 5.69 1.44 -13.99
CA LEU A 192 4.57 0.77 -13.30
C LEU A 192 3.96 1.57 -12.15
N MET A 193 4.54 2.72 -11.79
CA MET A 193 4.07 3.57 -10.69
C MET A 193 2.56 3.88 -10.77
N LEU A 194 2.09 4.47 -11.89
CA LEU A 194 0.68 4.85 -12.08
C LEU A 194 -0.27 3.63 -12.19
N PRO A 195 0.08 2.57 -12.96
CA PRO A 195 -0.69 1.33 -12.97
C PRO A 195 -0.88 0.72 -11.58
N ILE A 196 0.18 0.65 -10.77
CA ILE A 196 0.11 0.06 -9.44
C ILE A 196 -0.68 0.95 -8.47
N LEU A 197 -0.55 2.27 -8.57
CA LEU A 197 -1.37 3.22 -7.82
C LEU A 197 -2.86 3.01 -8.08
N ALA A 198 -3.26 3.02 -9.36
CA ALA A 198 -4.65 2.86 -9.77
C ALA A 198 -5.20 1.47 -9.42
N LEU A 199 -4.37 0.42 -9.59
CA LEU A 199 -4.66 -0.94 -9.13
C LEU A 199 -4.97 -0.96 -7.63
N GLY A 200 -4.10 -0.40 -6.79
CA GLY A 200 -4.29 -0.43 -5.33
C GLY A 200 -5.53 0.32 -4.88
N ILE A 201 -5.86 1.46 -5.51
CA ILE A 201 -7.12 2.19 -5.26
C ILE A 201 -8.32 1.30 -5.66
N SER A 202 -8.33 0.80 -6.90
CA SER A 202 -9.43 -0.03 -7.42
C SER A 202 -9.65 -1.30 -6.58
N GLN A 203 -8.56 -1.95 -6.17
CA GLN A 203 -8.56 -3.13 -5.32
C GLN A 203 -9.12 -2.82 -3.93
N SER A 204 -8.81 -1.65 -3.37
CA SER A 204 -9.33 -1.25 -2.07
C SER A 204 -10.85 -0.99 -2.09
N VAL A 205 -11.42 -0.63 -3.24
CA VAL A 205 -12.86 -0.39 -3.42
C VAL A 205 -13.63 -1.68 -3.73
N SER A 206 -13.09 -2.53 -4.62
CA SER A 206 -13.83 -3.68 -5.19
C SER A 206 -13.19 -5.05 -4.96
N GLY A 207 -12.14 -5.11 -4.14
CA GLY A 207 -11.40 -6.33 -3.86
C GLY A 207 -10.58 -6.82 -5.06
N LYS A 208 -10.31 -8.13 -5.11
CA LYS A 208 -9.47 -8.74 -6.16
C LYS A 208 -10.02 -8.54 -7.58
N ALA A 209 -11.33 -8.38 -7.72
CA ALA A 209 -11.97 -8.20 -9.01
C ALA A 209 -11.53 -6.92 -9.74
N GLY A 210 -11.20 -5.86 -8.99
CA GLY A 210 -10.83 -4.54 -9.56
C GLY A 210 -9.38 -4.41 -9.98
N ILE A 211 -8.54 -5.41 -9.70
CA ILE A 211 -7.08 -5.33 -9.92
C ILE A 211 -6.77 -5.04 -11.39
N VAL A 212 -7.35 -5.80 -12.30
CA VAL A 212 -7.05 -5.72 -13.74
C VAL A 212 -7.53 -4.37 -14.30
N ALA A 213 -8.76 -3.97 -14.00
CA ALA A 213 -9.31 -2.69 -14.47
C ALA A 213 -8.55 -1.49 -13.91
N GLY A 214 -8.13 -1.54 -12.64
CA GLY A 214 -7.33 -0.49 -12.03
C GLY A 214 -5.97 -0.35 -12.70
N ALA A 215 -5.26 -1.46 -12.91
CA ALA A 215 -3.96 -1.47 -13.58
C ALA A 215 -4.04 -0.92 -15.01
N VAL A 216 -5.01 -1.39 -15.80
CA VAL A 216 -5.23 -0.92 -17.17
C VAL A 216 -5.66 0.54 -17.19
N GLY A 217 -6.52 0.97 -16.27
CA GLY A 217 -6.90 2.37 -16.12
C GLY A 217 -5.71 3.29 -15.83
N GLY A 218 -4.80 2.85 -14.95
CA GLY A 218 -3.55 3.57 -14.68
C GLY A 218 -2.62 3.62 -15.89
N MET A 219 -2.51 2.53 -16.68
CA MET A 219 -1.78 2.54 -17.95
C MET A 219 -2.41 3.50 -18.97
N MET A 220 -3.75 3.55 -19.05
CA MET A 220 -4.45 4.49 -19.91
C MET A 220 -4.18 5.94 -19.52
N ALA A 221 -4.00 6.22 -18.23
CA ALA A 221 -3.67 7.57 -17.77
C ALA A 221 -2.31 8.05 -18.30
N ILE A 222 -1.34 7.14 -18.43
CA ILE A 222 -0.05 7.40 -19.08
C ILE A 222 -0.26 7.65 -20.58
N HIS A 223 -0.92 6.72 -21.28
CA HIS A 223 -1.08 6.80 -22.74
C HIS A 223 -1.90 8.01 -23.19
N THR A 224 -2.85 8.46 -22.38
CA THR A 224 -3.67 9.64 -22.66
C THR A 224 -2.96 10.95 -22.28
N GLY A 225 -1.86 10.89 -21.53
CA GLY A 225 -1.14 12.06 -21.03
C GLY A 225 -1.82 12.76 -19.85
N SER A 226 -2.87 12.15 -19.27
CA SER A 226 -3.53 12.65 -18.05
C SER A 226 -2.71 12.44 -16.77
N GLY A 227 -1.61 11.68 -16.87
CA GLY A 227 -0.60 11.52 -15.84
C GLY A 227 -1.16 11.00 -14.52
N PHE A 228 -0.54 11.43 -13.43
CA PHE A 228 -0.90 11.02 -12.07
C PHE A 228 -2.36 11.30 -11.72
N LEU A 229 -2.89 12.47 -12.11
CA LEU A 229 -4.27 12.84 -11.79
C LEU A 229 -5.27 11.91 -12.50
N GLY A 230 -4.98 11.56 -13.75
CA GLY A 230 -5.72 10.54 -14.49
C GLY A 230 -5.67 9.18 -13.82
N ALA A 231 -4.51 8.77 -13.28
CA ALA A 231 -4.36 7.47 -12.61
C ALA A 231 -5.17 7.39 -11.31
N LEU A 232 -5.24 8.47 -10.53
CA LEU A 232 -6.10 8.54 -9.34
C LEU A 232 -7.58 8.35 -9.70
N ILE A 233 -8.05 9.09 -10.70
CA ILE A 233 -9.44 9.02 -11.15
C ILE A 233 -9.73 7.64 -11.73
N ALA A 234 -8.83 7.11 -12.56
CA ALA A 234 -8.95 5.78 -13.15
C ALA A 234 -9.04 4.68 -12.08
N GLY A 235 -8.29 4.79 -10.98
CA GLY A 235 -8.34 3.85 -9.88
C GLY A 235 -9.71 3.80 -9.20
N PHE A 236 -10.28 4.96 -8.86
CA PHE A 236 -11.63 5.02 -8.28
C PHE A 236 -12.70 4.58 -9.28
N LEU A 237 -12.61 5.07 -10.52
CA LEU A 237 -13.53 4.72 -11.59
C LEU A 237 -13.55 3.19 -11.82
N ALA A 238 -12.39 2.58 -11.97
CA ALA A 238 -12.24 1.13 -12.11
C ALA A 238 -12.83 0.38 -10.93
N GLY A 239 -12.57 0.85 -9.70
CA GLY A 239 -13.09 0.26 -8.48
C GLY A 239 -14.62 0.25 -8.45
N TYR A 240 -15.25 1.41 -8.63
CA TYR A 240 -16.72 1.51 -8.58
C TYR A 240 -17.42 0.83 -9.75
N ILE A 241 -16.86 0.90 -10.97
CA ILE A 241 -17.40 0.17 -12.12
C ILE A 241 -17.35 -1.34 -11.85
N THR A 242 -16.21 -1.83 -11.36
CA THR A 242 -16.05 -3.26 -11.06
C THR A 242 -17.03 -3.71 -9.98
N LEU A 243 -17.18 -2.91 -8.93
CA LEU A 243 -18.14 -3.17 -7.85
C LEU A 243 -19.57 -3.23 -8.38
N LEU A 244 -19.95 -2.29 -9.27
CA LEU A 244 -21.29 -2.25 -9.87
C LEU A 244 -21.55 -3.47 -10.74
N ILE A 245 -20.61 -3.86 -11.61
CA ILE A 245 -20.72 -5.06 -12.44
C ILE A 245 -20.85 -6.30 -11.56
N ASN A 246 -20.04 -6.40 -10.51
CA ASN A 246 -20.05 -7.54 -9.61
C ASN A 246 -21.38 -7.63 -8.83
N ASN A 247 -21.97 -6.51 -8.44
CA ASN A 247 -23.23 -6.49 -7.70
C ASN A 247 -24.46 -6.66 -8.59
N HIS A 248 -24.41 -6.26 -9.86
CA HIS A 248 -25.59 -6.28 -10.74
C HIS A 248 -25.71 -7.58 -11.54
N ILE A 249 -24.58 -8.20 -11.94
CA ILE A 249 -24.60 -9.42 -12.75
C ILE A 249 -24.76 -10.64 -11.86
N HIS A 250 -25.95 -11.26 -11.92
CA HIS A 250 -26.25 -12.53 -11.26
C HIS A 250 -26.37 -13.64 -12.31
N LEU A 251 -25.59 -14.70 -12.16
CA LEU A 251 -25.57 -15.83 -13.08
C LEU A 251 -26.12 -17.09 -12.40
N PRO A 252 -26.81 -17.98 -13.15
CA PRO A 252 -27.24 -19.27 -12.62
C PRO A 252 -26.04 -20.16 -12.29
N LYS A 253 -26.20 -21.08 -11.33
CA LYS A 253 -25.11 -21.93 -10.78
C LYS A 253 -24.25 -22.63 -11.84
N ALA A 254 -24.84 -23.00 -12.98
CA ALA A 254 -24.15 -23.65 -14.09
C ALA A 254 -23.02 -22.82 -14.73
N VAL A 255 -23.10 -21.48 -14.67
CA VAL A 255 -22.12 -20.57 -15.29
C VAL A 255 -21.55 -19.54 -14.30
N ALA A 256 -21.75 -19.75 -13.00
CA ALA A 256 -21.28 -18.84 -11.95
C ALA A 256 -19.76 -18.60 -11.99
N GLY A 257 -18.98 -19.62 -12.38
CA GLY A 257 -17.52 -19.50 -12.54
C GLY A 257 -17.09 -18.53 -13.64
N LEU A 258 -17.94 -18.25 -14.63
CA LEU A 258 -17.63 -17.33 -15.72
C LEU A 258 -17.55 -15.86 -15.27
N LYS A 259 -18.26 -15.52 -14.19
CA LYS A 259 -18.36 -14.17 -13.67
C LYS A 259 -16.99 -13.59 -13.25
N PRO A 260 -16.26 -14.18 -12.29
CA PRO A 260 -14.96 -13.64 -11.86
C PRO A 260 -13.84 -13.85 -12.88
N ILE A 261 -13.93 -14.88 -13.72
CA ILE A 261 -12.85 -15.24 -14.67
C ILE A 261 -12.90 -14.38 -15.94
N LEU A 262 -14.10 -14.14 -16.48
CA LEU A 262 -14.27 -13.51 -17.78
C LEU A 262 -15.09 -12.22 -17.72
N ILE A 263 -16.32 -12.30 -17.21
CA ILE A 263 -17.29 -11.22 -17.37
C ILE A 263 -16.86 -9.96 -16.62
N VAL A 264 -16.50 -10.12 -15.34
CA VAL A 264 -16.11 -8.98 -14.51
C VAL A 264 -14.82 -8.33 -15.04
N PRO A 265 -13.71 -9.05 -15.27
CA PRO A 265 -12.49 -8.44 -15.82
C PRO A 265 -12.69 -7.80 -17.20
N LEU A 266 -13.43 -8.44 -18.10
CA LEU A 266 -13.64 -7.93 -19.46
C LEU A 266 -14.46 -6.63 -19.45
N LEU A 267 -15.61 -6.64 -18.77
CA LEU A 267 -16.50 -5.49 -18.74
C LEU A 267 -15.90 -4.33 -17.94
N SER A 268 -15.22 -4.62 -16.82
CA SER A 268 -14.62 -3.57 -16.00
C SER A 268 -13.50 -2.86 -16.75
N VAL A 269 -12.63 -3.60 -17.45
CA VAL A 269 -11.57 -3.02 -18.30
C VAL A 269 -12.17 -2.24 -19.46
N LEU A 270 -13.14 -2.82 -20.17
CA LEU A 270 -13.79 -2.16 -21.31
C LEU A 270 -14.43 -0.85 -20.91
N LEU A 271 -15.24 -0.84 -19.86
CA LEU A 271 -15.96 0.37 -19.42
C LEU A 271 -15.02 1.41 -18.84
N THR A 272 -14.05 1.00 -18.01
CA THR A 272 -13.05 1.93 -17.46
C THR A 272 -12.22 2.54 -18.58
N GLY A 273 -11.72 1.71 -19.51
CA GLY A 273 -10.93 2.13 -20.66
C GLY A 273 -11.72 3.04 -21.59
N ALA A 274 -12.97 2.70 -21.92
CA ALA A 274 -13.82 3.52 -22.77
C ALA A 274 -14.11 4.89 -22.15
N LEU A 275 -14.41 4.95 -20.85
CA LEU A 275 -14.64 6.22 -20.15
C LEU A 275 -13.37 7.07 -20.05
N MET A 276 -12.22 6.45 -19.77
CA MET A 276 -10.93 7.15 -19.77
C MET A 276 -10.58 7.68 -21.16
N ALA A 277 -10.79 6.89 -22.22
CA ALA A 277 -10.46 7.29 -23.58
C ALA A 277 -11.41 8.34 -24.16
N LEU A 278 -12.72 8.23 -23.89
CA LEU A 278 -13.74 9.04 -24.57
C LEU A 278 -14.21 10.25 -23.78
N LEU A 279 -14.18 10.21 -22.45
CA LEU A 279 -14.84 11.22 -21.61
C LEU A 279 -13.90 11.89 -20.62
N ILE A 280 -13.05 11.14 -19.92
CA ILE A 280 -12.33 11.62 -18.74
C ILE A 280 -10.89 12.03 -19.07
N GLY A 281 -10.20 11.29 -19.93
CA GLY A 281 -8.77 11.47 -20.14
C GLY A 281 -8.39 12.85 -20.68
N GLU A 282 -9.11 13.34 -21.70
CA GLU A 282 -8.79 14.63 -22.33
C GLU A 282 -9.04 15.83 -21.39
N PRO A 283 -10.20 15.95 -20.69
CA PRO A 283 -10.38 17.02 -19.70
C PRO A 283 -9.32 17.02 -18.59
N ILE A 284 -8.92 15.84 -18.11
CA ILE A 284 -7.90 15.73 -17.07
C ILE A 284 -6.51 16.07 -17.59
N LYS A 285 -6.20 15.72 -18.84
CA LYS A 285 -4.97 16.14 -19.51
C LYS A 285 -4.93 17.68 -19.67
N MET A 286 -6.03 18.32 -20.05
CA MET A 286 -6.10 19.78 -20.12
C MET A 286 -5.87 20.44 -18.75
N LEU A 287 -6.53 19.91 -17.70
CA LEU A 287 -6.33 20.38 -16.33
C LEU A 287 -4.89 20.21 -15.87
N LEU A 288 -4.28 19.06 -16.17
CA LEU A 288 -2.88 18.78 -15.86
C LEU A 288 -1.94 19.72 -16.63
N GLY A 289 -2.21 19.98 -17.91
CA GLY A 289 -1.46 20.95 -18.71
C GLY A 289 -1.50 22.35 -18.11
N TRP A 290 -2.69 22.81 -17.73
CA TRP A 290 -2.85 24.10 -17.04
C TRP A 290 -2.06 24.16 -15.73
N LEU A 291 -2.09 23.09 -14.92
CA LEU A 291 -1.33 23.02 -13.68
C LEU A 291 0.19 23.05 -13.94
N THR A 292 0.65 22.31 -14.94
CA THR A 292 2.05 22.30 -15.35
C THR A 292 2.49 23.68 -15.82
N ASP A 293 1.73 24.34 -16.70
CA ASP A 293 2.02 25.68 -17.18
C ASP A 293 2.03 26.69 -16.04
N PHE A 294 1.07 26.59 -15.11
CA PHE A 294 1.03 27.42 -13.91
C PHE A 294 2.32 27.26 -13.09
N LEU A 295 2.73 26.02 -12.79
CA LEU A 295 3.94 25.74 -12.03
C LEU A 295 5.22 26.18 -12.77
N SER A 296 5.29 26.01 -14.09
CA SER A 296 6.40 26.45 -14.92
C SER A 296 6.47 27.97 -15.09
N SER A 297 5.33 28.67 -14.99
CA SER A 297 5.27 30.13 -15.03
C SER A 297 5.68 30.81 -13.73
N LEU A 298 5.86 30.05 -12.63
CA LEU A 298 6.35 30.59 -11.38
C LEU A 298 7.79 31.09 -11.54
N GLY A 299 7.98 32.41 -11.49
CA GLY A 299 9.32 33.01 -11.46
C GLY A 299 10.13 32.56 -10.23
N ASN A 300 11.44 32.81 -10.26
CA ASN A 300 12.41 32.32 -9.25
C ASN A 300 11.98 32.56 -7.79
N THR A 301 11.38 33.71 -7.48
CA THR A 301 10.92 34.04 -6.11
C THR A 301 9.76 33.14 -5.66
N ASN A 302 8.80 32.85 -6.56
CA ASN A 302 7.67 32.00 -6.23
C ASN A 302 8.09 30.52 -6.16
N ALA A 303 9.04 30.11 -7.00
CA ALA A 303 9.64 28.77 -6.93
C ALA A 303 10.38 28.55 -5.59
N ALA A 304 11.06 29.57 -5.06
CA ALA A 304 11.70 29.49 -3.74
C ALA A 304 10.69 29.34 -2.60
N ILE A 305 9.60 30.11 -2.61
CA ILE A 305 8.52 30.00 -1.63
C ILE A 305 7.86 28.62 -1.70
N LEU A 306 7.60 28.13 -2.91
CA LEU A 306 7.02 26.80 -3.12
C LEU A 306 7.97 25.71 -2.60
N GLY A 307 9.26 25.78 -2.92
CA GLY A 307 10.27 24.84 -2.41
C GLY A 307 10.34 24.83 -0.88
N LEU A 308 10.27 26.00 -0.24
CA LEU A 308 10.21 26.12 1.22
C LEU A 308 8.95 25.49 1.81
N LEU A 309 7.79 25.69 1.18
CA LEU A 309 6.53 25.07 1.60
C LEU A 309 6.58 23.54 1.51
N PHE A 310 7.04 23.01 0.38
CA PHE A 310 7.22 21.56 0.19
C PHE A 310 8.21 20.99 1.21
N GLY A 311 9.32 21.69 1.44
CA GLY A 311 10.34 21.28 2.41
C GLY A 311 9.83 21.25 3.85
N MET A 312 9.05 22.27 4.26
CA MET A 312 8.40 22.28 5.57
C MET A 312 7.43 21.10 5.72
N MET A 313 6.60 20.82 4.72
CA MET A 313 5.63 19.72 4.79
C MET A 313 6.30 18.35 4.86
N VAL A 314 7.44 18.15 4.20
CA VAL A 314 8.25 16.92 4.27
C VAL A 314 8.92 16.78 5.64
N ALA A 315 9.51 17.86 6.16
CA ALA A 315 10.29 17.82 7.40
C ALA A 315 9.42 17.78 8.67
N PHE A 316 8.20 18.31 8.62
CA PHE A 316 7.36 18.53 9.80
C PHE A 316 7.00 17.25 10.57
N ASP A 317 6.65 16.17 9.87
CA ASP A 317 6.20 14.92 10.49
C ASP A 317 7.14 13.73 10.26
N MET A 318 8.36 13.99 9.78
CA MET A 318 9.46 13.02 9.62
C MET A 318 9.04 11.65 9.03
N GLY A 319 8.20 11.66 7.98
CA GLY A 319 7.72 10.43 7.34
C GLY A 319 6.26 10.08 7.60
N GLY A 320 5.54 10.94 8.32
CA GLY A 320 4.12 10.79 8.61
C GLY A 320 3.17 11.10 7.43
N PRO A 321 1.86 11.28 7.70
CA PRO A 321 0.84 11.52 6.69
C PRO A 321 1.06 12.77 5.80
N LEU A 322 1.57 13.87 6.35
CA LEU A 322 1.86 15.10 5.61
C LEU A 322 3.01 14.88 4.65
N ASN A 323 4.10 14.27 5.11
CA ASN A 323 5.22 13.91 4.25
C ASN A 323 4.77 13.00 3.10
N LYS A 324 3.99 11.95 3.39
CA LYS A 324 3.47 11.04 2.36
C LYS A 324 2.60 11.77 1.33
N THR A 325 1.76 12.69 1.78
CA THR A 325 0.85 13.44 0.91
C THR A 325 1.63 14.35 -0.05
N VAL A 326 2.59 15.11 0.47
CA VAL A 326 3.41 16.00 -0.37
C VAL A 326 4.34 15.22 -1.29
N CYS A 327 4.98 14.15 -0.80
CA CYS A 327 5.83 13.30 -1.64
C CYS A 327 5.01 12.61 -2.73
N MET A 328 3.82 12.10 -2.42
CA MET A 328 2.88 11.53 -3.41
C MET A 328 2.55 12.56 -4.50
N PHE A 329 2.20 13.79 -4.12
CA PHE A 329 1.89 14.85 -5.08
C PHE A 329 3.11 15.19 -5.96
N ALA A 330 4.28 15.36 -5.35
CA ALA A 330 5.52 15.68 -6.06
C ALA A 330 5.97 14.55 -7.02
N ILE A 331 5.89 13.30 -6.59
CA ILE A 331 6.12 12.11 -7.42
C ILE A 331 5.10 12.05 -8.56
N GLY A 332 3.84 12.40 -8.29
CA GLY A 332 2.80 12.48 -9.30
C GLY A 332 3.13 13.48 -10.41
N LEU A 333 3.58 14.68 -10.03
CA LEU A 333 4.01 15.72 -10.98
C LEU A 333 5.23 15.32 -11.80
N MET A 334 6.13 14.49 -11.26
CA MET A 334 7.26 13.94 -12.00
C MET A 334 6.82 13.11 -13.22
N SER A 335 5.70 12.36 -13.12
CA SER A 335 5.16 11.61 -14.27
C SER A 335 4.70 12.51 -15.43
N SER A 336 4.49 13.79 -15.14
CA SER A 336 4.09 14.81 -16.11
C SER A 336 5.25 15.72 -16.54
N GLY A 337 6.50 15.34 -16.20
CA GLY A 337 7.70 16.10 -16.56
C GLY A 337 8.01 17.30 -15.64
N VAL A 338 7.29 17.45 -14.53
CA VAL A 338 7.51 18.56 -13.57
C VAL A 338 8.38 18.06 -12.41
N TYR A 339 9.70 18.24 -12.52
CA TYR A 339 10.69 17.68 -11.59
C TYR A 339 11.01 18.58 -10.38
N GLY A 340 10.70 19.88 -10.45
CA GLY A 340 11.04 20.85 -9.39
C GLY A 340 10.50 20.47 -8.00
N PRO A 341 9.19 20.17 -7.86
CA PRO A 341 8.61 19.79 -6.57
C PRO A 341 9.26 18.56 -5.94
N ILE A 342 9.54 17.51 -6.72
CA ILE A 342 10.17 16.30 -6.19
C ILE A 342 11.63 16.55 -5.80
N ALA A 343 12.36 17.38 -6.54
CA ALA A 343 13.71 17.79 -6.17
C ALA A 343 13.72 18.54 -4.82
N ALA A 344 12.76 19.47 -4.62
CA ALA A 344 12.61 20.18 -3.34
C ALA A 344 12.29 19.22 -2.18
N CYS A 345 11.38 18.26 -2.38
CA CYS A 345 11.07 17.23 -1.38
C CYS A 345 12.30 16.41 -0.99
N MET A 346 13.07 15.93 -1.97
CA MET A 346 14.24 15.10 -1.70
C MET A 346 15.34 15.89 -0.97
N ALA A 347 15.62 17.11 -1.42
CA ALA A 347 16.59 17.98 -0.78
C ALA A 347 16.22 18.28 0.69
N ALA A 348 14.96 18.62 0.96
CA ALA A 348 14.49 18.92 2.31
C ALA A 348 14.36 17.67 3.20
N GLY A 349 13.92 16.55 2.64
CA GLY A 349 13.71 15.30 3.39
C GLY A 349 14.98 14.67 3.95
N MET A 350 16.14 14.97 3.35
CA MET A 350 17.44 14.55 3.86
C MET A 350 17.92 15.38 5.05
N VAL A 351 17.39 16.60 5.26
CA VAL A 351 17.88 17.53 6.29
C VAL A 351 17.66 16.99 7.72
N PRO A 352 16.47 16.52 8.14
CA PRO A 352 16.28 16.02 9.51
C PRO A 352 17.18 14.84 9.90
N PRO A 353 17.30 13.75 9.11
CA PRO A 353 18.17 12.63 9.48
C PRO A 353 19.66 13.01 9.47
N LEU A 354 20.11 13.86 8.54
CA LEU A 354 21.48 14.38 8.55
C LEU A 354 21.75 15.28 9.76
N GLY A 355 20.78 16.13 10.13
CA GLY A 355 20.87 16.98 11.32
C GLY A 355 21.02 16.18 12.60
N ILE A 356 20.25 15.08 12.74
CA ILE A 356 20.38 14.15 13.89
C ILE A 356 21.73 13.44 13.88
N ALA A 357 22.24 13.05 12.71
CA ALA A 357 23.53 12.37 12.62
C ALA A 357 24.73 13.26 12.95
N LEU A 358 24.60 14.58 12.74
CA LEU A 358 25.64 15.57 13.00
C LEU A 358 25.59 16.16 14.43
N ALA A 359 24.46 16.07 15.12
CA ALA A 359 24.23 16.60 16.47
C ALA A 359 24.63 15.61 17.57
#